data_AF-A0A3N0CH42-F1
#
_entry.id   AF-A0A3N0CH42-F1
#
_cell.length_a   1.000
_cell.length_b   1.000
_cell.length_c   1.000
_cell.angle_alpha   90.00
_cell.angle_beta   90.00
_cell.angle_gamma   90.00
#
_symmetry.space_group_name_H-M   'P 1'
#
loop_
_entity.id
_entity.type
_entity.pdbx_description
1 polymer ?
#
loop_
_entity_poly.entity_id
_entity_poly.type
_entity_poly.pdbx_seq_one_letter_code
_entity_poly.pdbx_strand_id
1 'polypeptide(L)'
;MSEQTRRRRWITPGTVLGGLALVVASVQPAQAIAERLGAGSVGTRELKTGAVTTPKLRASAVTGAKVRDGSLGTADLAASARPRLPRAYMVRKKGFLGDTVNTLTNVATISLPAGTWMVTAKVGTYLAGTTTNTYCTLDDGFEWDDSEAASGFNNGTVNTYQVQTLTLMARPTYTSTRTIALKCMGNASTLGDAMLVATEVVKAN
;
A
#
# COMPACT_ATOMS: atom_id res chain seq x y z
N MET A 1 -56.23 -11.45 -83.97
CA MET A 1 -55.16 -10.68 -83.29
C MET A 1 -55.46 -10.74 -81.80
N SER A 2 -54.62 -11.20 -80.88
CA SER A 2 -53.16 -11.39 -80.88
C SER A 2 -52.80 -12.34 -79.74
N GLU A 3 -52.15 -13.46 -80.06
CA GLU A 3 -51.66 -14.42 -79.07
C GLU A 3 -50.29 -13.94 -78.56
N GLN A 4 -50.29 -13.30 -77.40
CA GLN A 4 -49.08 -12.88 -76.69
C GLN A 4 -48.39 -14.11 -76.10
N THR A 5 -47.50 -14.74 -76.87
CA THR A 5 -46.68 -15.86 -76.41
C THR A 5 -45.68 -15.37 -75.36
N ARG A 6 -46.03 -15.60 -74.09
CA ARG A 6 -45.21 -15.36 -72.90
C ARG A 6 -43.95 -16.24 -72.97
N ARG A 7 -42.83 -15.70 -73.44
CA ARG A 7 -41.52 -16.38 -73.44
C ARG A 7 -41.10 -16.68 -72.01
N ARG A 8 -41.40 -17.90 -71.53
CA ARG A 8 -40.84 -18.43 -70.29
C ARG A 8 -39.35 -18.63 -70.54
N ARG A 9 -38.53 -17.73 -70.00
CA ARG A 9 -37.07 -17.82 -70.06
C ARG A 9 -36.66 -18.91 -69.08
N TRP A 10 -36.39 -20.11 -69.60
CA TRP A 10 -35.96 -21.26 -68.80
C TRP A 10 -34.59 -20.95 -68.19
N ILE A 11 -34.51 -20.96 -66.86
CA ILE A 11 -33.25 -20.84 -66.14
C ILE A 11 -32.48 -22.12 -66.42
N THR A 12 -31.30 -22.02 -67.04
CA THR A 12 -30.50 -23.21 -67.34
C THR A 12 -29.89 -23.76 -66.05
N PRO A 13 -29.67 -25.08 -65.96
CA PRO A 13 -29.01 -25.70 -64.80
C PRO A 13 -27.68 -25.02 -64.43
N GLY A 14 -26.94 -24.53 -65.42
CA GLY A 14 -25.70 -23.79 -65.23
C GLY A 14 -25.88 -22.45 -64.49
N THR A 15 -27.00 -21.75 -64.67
CA THR A 15 -27.27 -20.52 -63.91
C THR A 15 -27.65 -20.82 -62.47
N VAL A 16 -28.34 -21.94 -62.22
CA VAL A 16 -28.68 -22.40 -60.87
C VAL A 16 -27.41 -22.77 -60.11
N LEU A 17 -26.51 -23.54 -60.74
CA LEU A 17 -25.23 -23.91 -60.14
C LEU A 17 -24.31 -22.70 -59.92
N GLY A 18 -24.25 -21.77 -60.88
CA GLY A 18 -23.48 -20.53 -60.74
C GLY A 18 -24.03 -19.62 -59.62
N GLY A 19 -25.35 -19.51 -59.50
CA GLY A 19 -26.00 -18.78 -58.42
C GLY A 19 -25.77 -19.43 -57.06
N LEU A 20 -25.85 -20.76 -56.97
CA LEU A 20 -25.58 -21.50 -55.74
C LEU A 20 -24.13 -21.36 -55.30
N ALA A 21 -23.17 -21.43 -56.23
CA ALA A 21 -21.75 -21.25 -55.94
C ALA A 21 -21.43 -19.83 -55.45
N LEU A 22 -22.07 -18.80 -56.02
CA LEU A 22 -21.89 -17.42 -55.59
C LEU A 22 -22.50 -17.16 -54.20
N VAL A 23 -23.65 -17.76 -53.90
CA VAL A 23 -24.26 -17.68 -52.57
C VAL A 23 -23.38 -18.37 -51.52
N VAL A 24 -22.84 -19.56 -51.82
CA VAL A 24 -21.91 -20.26 -50.90
C VAL A 24 -20.60 -19.49 -50.71
N ALA A 25 -20.07 -18.83 -51.75
CA ALA A 25 -18.86 -18.03 -51.65
C ALA A 25 -19.05 -16.70 -50.89
N SER A 26 -20.27 -16.16 -50.87
CA SER A 26 -20.59 -14.88 -50.20
C SER A 26 -21.04 -15.05 -48.75
N VAL A 27 -21.38 -16.25 -48.31
CA VAL A 27 -21.57 -16.58 -46.89
C VAL A 27 -20.21 -16.84 -46.26
N GLN A 28 -19.41 -15.78 -46.13
CA GLN A 28 -18.34 -15.80 -45.15
C GLN A 28 -19.01 -15.82 -43.77
N PRO A 29 -18.71 -16.78 -42.89
CA PRO A 29 -19.17 -16.67 -41.51
C PRO A 29 -18.60 -15.38 -40.94
N ALA A 30 -19.42 -14.60 -40.24
CA ALA A 30 -18.99 -13.36 -39.55
C ALA A 30 -17.79 -13.57 -38.60
N GLN A 31 -17.37 -14.81 -38.38
CA GLN A 31 -16.16 -15.20 -37.65
C GLN A 31 -14.85 -14.92 -38.41
N ALA A 32 -14.87 -14.80 -39.75
CA ALA A 32 -13.67 -14.52 -40.57
C ALA A 32 -13.20 -13.05 -40.50
N ILE A 33 -13.94 -12.17 -39.83
CA ILE A 33 -13.60 -10.75 -39.66
C ILE A 33 -12.64 -10.57 -38.47
N ALA A 34 -12.67 -11.48 -37.48
CA ALA A 34 -11.81 -11.41 -36.30
C ALA A 34 -10.32 -11.64 -36.63
N GLU A 35 -10.03 -12.48 -37.64
CA GLU A 35 -8.65 -12.76 -38.09
C GLU A 35 -8.08 -11.70 -39.04
N ARG A 36 -8.88 -10.72 -39.48
CA ARG A 36 -8.47 -9.72 -40.49
C ARG A 36 -8.24 -8.31 -39.95
N LEU A 37 -8.19 -8.14 -38.63
CA LEU A 37 -7.82 -6.86 -38.04
C LEU A 37 -6.29 -6.76 -38.01
N GLY A 38 -5.75 -5.80 -38.77
CA GLY A 38 -4.33 -5.45 -38.68
C GLY A 38 -3.99 -4.90 -37.30
N ALA A 39 -2.70 -4.93 -36.94
CA ALA A 39 -2.22 -4.30 -35.71
C ALA A 39 -2.62 -2.81 -35.71
N GLY A 40 -3.28 -2.36 -34.63
CA GLY A 40 -3.73 -0.98 -34.48
C GLY A 40 -5.01 -0.62 -35.26
N SER A 41 -5.67 -1.57 -35.94
CA SER A 41 -6.95 -1.32 -36.64
C SER A 41 -8.12 -1.00 -35.71
N VAL A 42 -8.00 -1.28 -34.40
CA VAL A 42 -9.03 -0.97 -33.40
C VAL A 42 -8.54 0.18 -32.52
N GLY A 43 -9.08 1.37 -32.75
CA GLY A 43 -8.87 2.55 -31.93
C GLY A 43 -10.08 2.84 -31.02
N THR A 44 -10.13 4.07 -30.50
CA THR A 44 -11.19 4.50 -29.58
C THR A 44 -12.54 4.69 -30.24
N ARG A 45 -12.60 4.93 -31.56
CA ARG A 45 -13.87 5.09 -32.30
C ARG A 45 -14.54 3.76 -32.60
N GLU A 46 -13.75 2.70 -32.67
CA GLU A 46 -14.17 1.34 -32.96
C GLU A 46 -14.68 0.64 -31.69
N LEU A 47 -14.30 1.13 -30.50
CA LEU A 47 -14.77 0.65 -29.20
C LEU A 47 -15.84 1.57 -28.62
N LYS A 48 -17.11 1.16 -28.74
CA LYS A 48 -18.21 1.82 -28.04
C LYS A 48 -18.08 1.67 -26.52
N THR A 49 -18.66 2.59 -25.76
CA THR A 49 -18.77 2.46 -24.30
C THR A 49 -19.44 1.13 -23.93
N GLY A 50 -18.85 0.38 -23.00
CA GLY A 50 -19.32 -0.94 -22.61
C GLY A 50 -19.10 -2.04 -23.66
N ALA A 51 -18.34 -1.79 -24.74
CA ALA A 51 -18.01 -2.83 -25.72
C ALA A 51 -17.16 -3.95 -25.10
N VAL A 52 -16.26 -3.61 -24.17
CA VAL A 52 -15.43 -4.56 -23.42
C VAL A 52 -16.07 -4.79 -22.05
N THR A 53 -16.65 -5.97 -21.86
CA THR A 53 -17.31 -6.40 -20.62
C THR A 53 -16.60 -7.61 -20.05
N THR A 54 -16.78 -7.89 -18.75
CA THR A 54 -16.16 -9.04 -18.06
C THR A 54 -16.33 -10.37 -18.81
N PRO A 55 -17.51 -10.76 -19.33
CA PRO A 55 -17.66 -12.02 -20.06
C PRO A 55 -16.88 -12.11 -21.39
N LYS A 56 -16.47 -10.96 -21.94
CA LYS A 56 -15.70 -10.89 -23.19
C LYS A 56 -14.18 -10.95 -22.94
N LEU A 57 -13.76 -10.77 -21.70
CA LEU A 57 -12.38 -10.93 -21.27
C LEU A 57 -12.20 -12.35 -20.73
N ARG A 58 -11.41 -13.16 -21.44
CA ARG A 58 -11.02 -14.48 -20.93
C ARG A 58 -10.21 -14.34 -19.64
N ALA A 59 -10.19 -15.40 -18.83
CA ALA A 59 -9.29 -15.48 -17.68
C ALA A 59 -7.85 -15.20 -18.13
N SER A 60 -7.13 -14.38 -17.35
CA SER A 60 -5.75 -13.95 -17.65
C SER A 60 -5.58 -13.17 -18.96
N ALA A 61 -6.66 -12.63 -19.55
CA ALA A 61 -6.56 -11.82 -20.76
C ALA A 61 -5.83 -10.49 -20.50
N VAL A 62 -5.95 -9.93 -19.30
CA VAL A 62 -5.20 -8.74 -18.84
C VAL A 62 -4.22 -9.19 -17.78
N THR A 63 -2.93 -9.22 -18.13
CA THR A 63 -1.83 -9.56 -17.22
C THR A 63 -1.05 -8.30 -16.87
N GLY A 64 -0.17 -8.37 -15.85
CA GLY A 64 0.68 -7.24 -15.46
C GLY A 64 1.47 -6.65 -16.63
N ALA A 65 1.99 -7.49 -17.54
CA ALA A 65 2.71 -7.04 -18.73
C ALA A 65 1.86 -6.21 -19.73
N LYS A 66 0.53 -6.30 -19.65
CA LYS A 66 -0.40 -5.53 -20.49
C LYS A 66 -0.86 -4.24 -19.82
N VAL A 67 -0.50 -4.03 -18.56
CA VAL A 67 -0.83 -2.83 -17.79
C VAL A 67 0.44 -2.01 -17.68
N ARG A 68 0.38 -0.75 -18.11
CA ARG A 68 1.51 0.16 -17.94
C ARG A 68 1.71 0.47 -16.47
N ASP A 69 2.95 0.40 -15.98
CA ASP A 69 3.27 0.75 -14.59
C ASP A 69 2.83 2.19 -14.26
N GLY A 70 2.18 2.35 -13.11
CA GLY A 70 1.63 3.62 -12.65
C GLY A 70 0.35 4.08 -13.35
N SER A 71 -0.21 3.31 -14.30
CA SER A 71 -1.47 3.67 -14.97
C SER A 71 -2.73 3.41 -14.13
N LEU A 72 -2.63 2.59 -13.08
CA LEU A 72 -3.71 2.29 -12.16
C LEU A 72 -3.51 3.03 -10.84
N GLY A 73 -4.54 3.76 -10.41
CA GLY A 73 -4.60 4.45 -9.12
C GLY A 73 -5.40 3.68 -8.07
N THR A 74 -5.46 4.24 -6.86
CA THR A 74 -6.25 3.67 -5.76
C THR A 74 -7.75 3.62 -6.06
N ALA A 75 -8.25 4.56 -6.87
CA ALA A 75 -9.65 4.61 -7.30
C ALA A 75 -10.04 3.44 -8.22
N ASP A 76 -9.07 2.89 -8.96
CA ASP A 76 -9.29 1.76 -9.88
C ASP A 76 -9.27 0.40 -9.16
N LEU A 77 -8.79 0.38 -7.91
CA LEU A 77 -8.65 -0.82 -7.10
C LEU A 77 -9.78 -0.93 -6.07
N ALA A 78 -10.43 -2.10 -6.06
CA ALA A 78 -11.32 -2.49 -4.96
C ALA A 78 -10.58 -2.46 -3.62
N ALA A 79 -11.29 -2.21 -2.52
CA ALA A 79 -10.69 -2.12 -1.19
C ALA A 79 -9.89 -3.39 -0.81
N SER A 80 -10.33 -4.56 -1.28
CA SER A 80 -9.65 -5.84 -1.10
C SER A 80 -8.36 -6.00 -1.92
N ALA A 81 -8.21 -5.25 -3.01
CA ALA A 81 -7.03 -5.27 -3.87
C ALA A 81 -5.97 -4.22 -3.49
N ARG A 82 -6.29 -3.31 -2.56
CA ARG A 82 -5.34 -2.31 -2.08
C ARG A 82 -4.30 -2.99 -1.17
N PRO A 83 -3.00 -2.70 -1.34
CA PRO A 83 -1.99 -3.13 -0.40
C PRO A 83 -2.38 -2.68 1.00
N ARG A 84 -2.52 -3.63 1.92
CA ARG A 84 -2.82 -3.34 3.32
C ARG A 84 -1.59 -2.72 3.94
N LEU A 85 -1.57 -1.39 4.06
CA LEU A 85 -0.51 -0.70 4.76
C LEU A 85 -0.58 -1.07 6.25
N PRO A 86 0.56 -1.44 6.89
CA PRO A 86 0.59 -1.60 8.33
C PRO A 86 0.19 -0.27 8.98
N ARG A 87 -0.71 -0.31 9.97
CA ARG A 87 -1.04 0.90 10.73
C ARG A 87 0.22 1.31 11.49
N ALA A 88 0.60 2.57 11.36
CA ALA A 88 1.75 3.13 12.06
C ALA A 88 1.35 4.40 12.78
N TYR A 89 1.79 4.53 14.03
CA TYR A 89 1.66 5.74 14.82
C TYR A 89 3.05 6.25 15.16
N MET A 90 3.20 7.57 15.19
CA MET A 90 4.50 8.18 15.42
C MET A 90 4.36 9.49 16.18
N VAL A 91 5.23 9.66 17.17
CA VAL A 91 5.37 10.89 17.95
C VAL A 91 6.82 11.31 17.91
N ARG A 92 7.07 12.58 17.60
CA ARG A 92 8.39 13.19 17.80
C ARG A 92 8.25 14.30 18.83
N LYS A 93 9.20 14.37 19.74
CA LYS A 93 9.33 15.47 20.70
C LYS A 93 10.72 16.08 20.52
N LYS A 94 10.77 17.36 20.13
CA LYS A 94 12.01 18.12 20.03
C LYS A 94 12.35 18.77 21.36
N GLY A 95 13.65 18.84 21.68
CA GLY A 95 14.19 19.64 22.79
C GLY A 95 13.49 19.35 24.12
N PHE A 96 13.57 18.12 24.58
CA PHE A 96 12.99 17.76 25.87
C PHE A 96 13.83 18.36 27.01
N LEU A 97 13.24 19.26 27.78
CA LEU A 97 13.84 19.93 28.93
C LEU A 97 13.29 19.29 30.20
N GLY A 98 14.10 18.50 30.88
CA GLY A 98 13.76 17.94 32.17
C GLY A 98 15.04 17.64 32.93
N ASP A 99 15.41 18.55 33.83
CA ASP A 99 16.34 18.24 34.91
C ASP A 99 15.57 17.40 35.94
N THR A 100 15.36 16.13 35.59
CA THR A 100 14.76 15.15 36.49
C THR A 100 15.79 14.09 36.77
N VAL A 101 16.75 14.49 37.61
CA VAL A 101 17.64 13.55 38.28
C VAL A 101 16.76 12.59 39.09
N ASN A 102 16.83 11.30 38.79
CA ASN A 102 16.12 10.21 39.48
C ASN A 102 14.59 10.15 39.33
N THR A 103 13.96 10.94 38.45
CA THR A 103 12.51 10.85 38.21
C THR A 103 12.21 10.62 36.74
N LEU A 104 11.53 9.50 36.42
CA LEU A 104 11.05 9.19 35.07
C LEU A 104 9.90 10.13 34.68
N THR A 105 10.08 10.92 33.64
CA THR A 105 9.08 11.85 33.11
C THR A 105 8.60 11.42 31.73
N ASN A 106 7.33 11.65 31.44
CA ASN A 106 6.74 11.32 30.14
C ASN A 106 7.27 12.26 29.05
N VAL A 107 8.08 11.74 28.13
CA VAL A 107 8.64 12.48 26.99
C VAL A 107 7.72 12.42 25.78
N ALA A 108 7.17 11.24 25.50
CA ALA A 108 6.24 11.00 24.41
C ALA A 108 5.24 9.91 24.82
N THR A 109 3.98 10.06 24.43
CA THR A 109 2.92 9.07 24.71
C THR A 109 2.14 8.80 23.44
N ILE A 110 1.76 7.56 23.23
CA ILE A 110 1.02 7.13 22.04
C ILE A 110 -0.08 6.15 22.44
N SER A 111 -1.30 6.38 21.95
CA SER A 111 -2.44 5.51 22.21
C SER A 111 -2.57 4.51 21.06
N LEU A 112 -2.48 3.23 21.39
CA LEU A 112 -2.49 2.11 20.47
C LEU A 112 -3.76 1.28 20.70
N PRO A 113 -4.57 1.04 19.66
CA PRO A 113 -5.74 0.17 19.77
C PRO A 113 -5.33 -1.31 19.95
N ALA A 114 -6.31 -2.17 20.20
CA ALA A 114 -6.09 -3.61 20.32
C ALA A 114 -5.36 -4.18 19.10
N GLY A 115 -4.31 -4.98 19.35
CA GLY A 115 -3.43 -5.52 18.34
C GLY A 115 -2.03 -5.82 18.89
N THR A 116 -1.22 -6.49 18.09
CA THR A 116 0.21 -6.69 18.38
C THR A 116 1.01 -5.62 17.66
N TRP A 117 1.85 -4.92 18.42
CA TRP A 117 2.60 -3.77 17.94
C TRP A 117 4.11 -4.03 18.05
N MET A 118 4.89 -3.45 17.15
CA MET A 118 6.31 -3.20 17.35
C MET A 118 6.48 -1.73 17.68
N VAL A 119 6.89 -1.45 18.90
CA VAL A 119 7.21 -0.09 19.33
C VAL A 119 8.72 0.07 19.29
N THR A 120 9.19 1.20 18.79
CA THR A 120 10.60 1.57 18.80
C THR A 120 10.71 3.02 19.22
N ALA A 121 11.50 3.29 20.23
CA ALA A 121 11.89 4.64 20.61
C ALA A 121 13.33 4.91 20.26
N LYS A 122 13.60 6.14 19.81
CA LYS A 122 14.93 6.69 19.62
C LYS A 122 15.02 8.00 20.36
N VAL A 123 16.04 8.16 21.20
CA VAL A 123 16.28 9.40 21.94
C VAL A 123 17.69 9.86 21.65
N GLY A 124 17.83 11.05 21.05
CA GLY A 124 19.11 11.73 20.98
C GLY A 124 19.36 12.47 22.28
N THR A 125 20.54 12.31 22.87
CA THR A 125 20.96 13.12 24.03
C THR A 125 21.95 14.19 23.58
N TYR A 126 21.89 15.36 24.22
CA TYR A 126 22.79 16.47 23.98
C TYR A 126 23.36 16.95 25.32
N LEU A 127 24.68 17.18 25.38
CA LEU A 127 25.39 17.33 26.65
C LEU A 127 26.07 18.69 26.76
N ALA A 128 25.89 19.34 27.91
CA ALA A 128 26.67 20.50 28.34
C ALA A 128 26.97 20.36 29.85
N GLY A 129 27.98 19.56 30.23
CA GLY A 129 28.38 19.42 31.66
C GLY A 129 29.09 18.11 32.04
N THR A 130 29.44 17.98 33.33
CA THR A 130 30.07 16.81 33.98
C THR A 130 29.09 15.65 34.14
N THR A 131 29.45 14.49 33.58
CA THR A 131 28.85 13.14 33.73
C THR A 131 27.33 13.11 33.78
N THR A 132 26.70 12.92 32.61
CA THR A 132 25.25 12.75 32.51
C THR A 132 24.86 11.30 32.29
N ASN A 133 24.03 10.75 33.17
CA ASN A 133 23.36 9.47 32.95
C ASN A 133 21.95 9.75 32.43
N THR A 134 21.65 9.30 31.21
CA THR A 134 20.27 9.35 30.69
C THR A 134 19.72 7.94 30.66
N TYR A 135 18.59 7.75 31.32
CA TYR A 135 17.90 6.48 31.38
C TYR A 135 16.49 6.68 30.83
N CYS A 136 16.13 5.90 29.82
CA CYS A 136 14.78 5.90 29.27
C CYS A 136 14.19 4.50 29.33
N THR A 137 12.86 4.44 29.48
CA THR A 137 12.08 3.21 29.48
C THR A 137 10.82 3.41 28.66
N LEU A 138 10.33 2.32 28.07
CA LEU A 138 8.98 2.26 27.54
C LEU A 138 8.06 1.72 28.62
N ASP A 139 7.04 2.48 28.97
CA ASP A 139 6.10 2.16 30.04
C ASP A 139 4.68 2.22 29.50
N ASP A 140 3.96 1.11 29.54
CA ASP A 140 2.55 1.03 29.13
C ASP A 140 1.59 0.92 30.33
N GLY A 141 2.10 1.23 31.53
CA GLY A 141 1.35 1.17 32.79
C GLY A 141 1.06 -0.26 33.28
N PHE A 142 1.69 -1.28 32.70
CA PHE A 142 1.59 -2.65 33.18
C PHE A 142 2.94 -3.13 33.73
N GLU A 143 3.02 -3.27 35.04
CA GLU A 143 4.24 -3.52 35.81
C GLU A 143 4.61 -5.02 35.81
N TRP A 144 4.87 -5.58 34.62
CA TRP A 144 5.48 -6.91 34.44
C TRP A 144 6.39 -6.88 33.19
N ASP A 145 7.65 -6.50 33.41
CA ASP A 145 8.87 -7.04 32.80
C ASP A 145 9.08 -7.10 31.26
N ASP A 146 8.26 -6.43 30.45
CA ASP A 146 8.54 -6.26 29.00
C ASP A 146 8.98 -4.83 28.62
N SER A 147 9.12 -3.93 29.61
CA SER A 147 9.65 -2.59 29.37
C SER A 147 11.13 -2.69 29.04
N GLU A 148 11.50 -2.69 27.75
CA GLU A 148 12.90 -2.51 27.38
C GLU A 148 13.33 -1.15 27.91
N ALA A 149 14.22 -1.19 28.91
CA ALA A 149 14.92 -0.05 29.43
C ALA A 149 16.24 0.09 28.67
N ALA A 150 16.58 1.30 28.29
CA ALA A 150 17.88 1.57 27.72
C ALA A 150 18.57 2.69 28.51
N SER A 151 19.85 2.47 28.81
CA SER A 151 20.70 3.42 29.52
C SER A 151 21.82 3.90 28.60
N GLY A 152 22.06 5.21 28.59
CA GLY A 152 23.19 5.84 27.93
C GLY A 152 24.13 6.42 28.98
N PHE A 153 25.33 5.84 29.12
CA PHE A 153 26.39 6.39 29.94
C PHE A 153 27.32 7.24 29.08
N ASN A 154 27.48 8.52 29.42
CA ASN A 154 28.48 9.38 28.81
C ASN A 154 29.39 9.97 29.88
N ASN A 155 30.63 9.48 29.93
CA ASN A 155 31.71 10.10 30.68
C ASN A 155 32.48 11.04 29.73
N GLY A 156 31.94 12.25 29.52
CA GLY A 156 32.51 13.25 28.62
C GLY A 156 33.14 14.41 29.37
N THR A 157 34.21 14.97 28.81
CA THR A 157 34.82 16.22 29.26
C THR A 157 33.86 17.38 29.01
N VAL A 158 33.72 18.28 29.99
CA VAL A 158 32.87 19.48 29.96
C VAL A 158 33.09 20.25 28.64
N ASN A 159 31.99 20.64 27.96
CA ASN A 159 31.95 21.41 26.70
C ASN A 159 32.23 20.66 25.37
N THR A 160 32.06 19.33 25.32
CA THR A 160 32.19 18.58 24.06
C THR A 160 30.84 18.05 23.58
N TYR A 161 30.45 18.36 22.35
CA TYR A 161 29.22 17.87 21.70
C TYR A 161 29.36 16.37 21.40
N GLN A 162 28.61 15.50 22.08
CA GLN A 162 28.53 14.08 21.73
C GLN A 162 27.06 13.69 21.59
N VAL A 163 26.68 13.18 20.41
CA VAL A 163 25.32 12.70 20.15
C VAL A 163 25.30 11.21 20.42
N GLN A 164 24.69 10.79 21.53
CA GLN A 164 24.33 9.38 21.71
C GLN A 164 22.85 9.19 21.35
N THR A 165 22.59 8.14 20.57
CA THR A 165 21.23 7.71 20.24
C THR A 165 20.89 6.47 21.05
N LEU A 166 19.97 6.61 21.99
CA LEU A 166 19.41 5.49 22.71
C LEU A 166 18.28 4.87 21.88
N THR A 167 18.28 3.55 21.68
CA THR A 167 17.21 2.84 20.97
C THR A 167 16.56 1.85 21.91
N LEU A 168 15.24 1.89 22.00
CA LEU A 168 14.41 0.96 22.77
C LEU A 168 13.45 0.29 21.81
N MET A 169 13.15 -0.99 21.99
CA MET A 169 12.12 -1.68 21.25
C MET A 169 11.12 -2.30 22.24
N ALA A 170 9.92 -2.62 21.80
CA ALA A 170 9.00 -3.42 22.60
C ALA A 170 8.02 -4.08 21.65
N ARG A 171 7.51 -5.25 22.04
CA ARG A 171 6.50 -5.96 21.25
C ARG A 171 5.22 -6.22 22.04
N PRO A 172 4.53 -5.16 22.49
CA PRO A 172 3.34 -5.36 23.30
C PRO A 172 2.19 -5.92 22.46
N THR A 173 1.40 -6.78 23.09
CA THR A 173 0.12 -7.25 22.56
C THR A 173 -1.00 -6.73 23.44
N TYR A 174 -1.89 -5.94 22.84
CA TYR A 174 -2.99 -5.30 23.55
C TYR A 174 -4.33 -5.92 23.19
N THR A 175 -5.13 -6.27 24.21
CA THR A 175 -6.51 -6.74 24.06
C THR A 175 -7.52 -5.59 24.03
N SER A 176 -7.10 -4.39 24.39
CA SER A 176 -7.89 -3.15 24.40
C SER A 176 -6.99 -1.95 24.08
N THR A 177 -7.58 -0.79 23.81
CA THR A 177 -6.78 0.42 23.57
C THR A 177 -5.95 0.77 24.80
N ARG A 178 -4.63 0.91 24.64
CA ARG A 178 -3.68 1.26 25.70
C ARG A 178 -2.75 2.37 25.27
N THR A 179 -2.21 3.08 26.24
CA THR A 179 -1.23 4.15 25.99
C THR A 179 0.14 3.67 26.43
N ILE A 180 1.11 3.73 25.53
CA ILE A 180 2.52 3.51 25.86
C ILE A 180 3.24 4.85 25.90
N ALA A 181 4.03 5.05 26.94
CA ALA A 181 4.79 6.24 27.23
C ALA A 181 6.28 5.92 27.13
N LEU A 182 7.01 6.75 26.39
CA LEU A 182 8.45 6.86 26.53
C LEU A 182 8.71 7.76 27.74
N LYS A 183 9.26 7.17 28.79
CA LYS A 183 9.68 7.87 29.99
C LYS A 183 11.19 8.02 29.98
N CYS A 184 11.71 9.18 30.37
CA CYS A 184 13.15 9.39 30.51
C CYS A 184 13.47 10.14 31.80
N MET A 185 14.65 9.87 32.34
CA MET A 185 15.29 10.63 33.42
C MET A 185 16.72 10.97 33.00
N GLY A 186 17.26 12.07 33.52
CA GLY A 186 18.65 12.45 33.29
C GLY A 186 18.97 13.82 33.85
N ASN A 187 20.27 14.07 34.01
CA ASN A 187 20.85 15.31 34.52
C ASN A 187 21.42 16.20 33.40
N ALA A 188 20.99 15.98 32.15
CA ALA A 188 21.45 16.75 30.99
C ALA A 188 20.52 17.94 30.74
N SER A 189 21.09 19.14 30.69
CA SER A 189 20.39 20.42 30.52
C SER A 189 19.62 20.58 29.19
N THR A 190 19.66 19.59 28.29
CA THR A 190 18.90 19.54 27.04
C THR A 190 18.92 18.11 26.50
N LEU A 191 17.85 17.34 26.65
CA LEU A 191 17.70 16.11 25.86
C LEU A 191 17.35 16.52 24.43
N GLY A 192 17.97 15.86 23.44
CA GLY A 192 17.77 16.13 22.03
C GLY A 192 16.41 15.66 21.52
N ASP A 193 16.32 15.37 20.24
CA ASP A 193 15.07 14.90 19.64
C ASP A 193 14.75 13.46 20.07
N ALA A 194 13.55 13.26 20.60
CA ALA A 194 12.98 11.95 20.88
C ALA A 194 11.95 11.58 19.81
N MET A 195 11.94 10.31 19.42
CA MET A 195 11.01 9.74 18.46
C MET A 195 10.48 8.42 19.00
N LEU A 196 9.17 8.25 18.98
CA LEU A 196 8.47 7.02 19.33
C LEU A 196 7.65 6.59 18.10
N VAL A 197 7.84 5.35 17.65
CA VAL A 197 7.15 4.78 16.50
C VAL A 197 6.53 3.46 16.92
N ALA A 198 5.27 3.24 16.56
CA ALA A 198 4.58 1.99 16.76
C ALA A 198 4.00 1.49 15.43
N THR A 199 4.33 0.27 15.04
CA THR A 199 3.82 -0.37 13.82
C THR A 199 3.02 -1.61 14.16
N GLU A 200 1.84 -1.76 13.55
CA GLU A 200 0.97 -2.93 13.74
C GLU A 200 1.59 -4.14 13.03
N VAL A 201 1.90 -5.19 13.79
CA VAL A 201 2.43 -6.46 13.26
C VAL A 201 1.29 -7.42 12.95
N VAL A 202 0.32 -7.53 13.87
CA VAL A 202 -0.85 -8.38 13.73
C VAL A 202 -2.07 -7.62 14.24
N LYS A 203 -3.14 -7.61 13.45
CA LYS A 203 -4.42 -7.01 13.86
C LYS A 203 -5.10 -7.93 14.86
N ALA A 204 -5.64 -7.35 15.94
CA ALA A 204 -6.54 -8.08 16.83
C ALA A 204 -7.74 -8.62 16.02
N ASN A 205 -8.05 -9.90 16.26
CA ASN A 205 -9.16 -10.60 15.61
C ASN A 205 -10.51 -10.07 16.12
#